data_AF-A0A9D5A3E2-F1
#
_entry.id   AF-A0A9D5A3E2-F1
#
_cell.length_a   1.000
_cell.length_b   1.000
_cell.length_c   1.000
_cell.angle_alpha   90.00
_cell.angle_beta   90.00
_cell.angle_gamma   90.00
#
_symmetry.space_group_name_H-M   'P 1'
#
loop_
_entity.id
_entity.type
_entity.pdbx_description
1 polymer ?
#
loop_
_entity_poly.entity_id
_entity_poly.type
_entity_poly.pdbx_seq_one_letter_code
_entity_poly.pdbx_strand_id
1 'polypeptide(L)'
;MDLDQTSHRNKDGKPVLVILVGPPGSGKSTFCEEVMRSSSRSWLRVCQDTIGNGKAGNKAQCLSSAARGLKDGKSVFIDRCNLNREQRSDFVKLQGETQIDMHAVVLDLPAKLCISRSVKRSGHEGNLQGGKAAAVVNRMLQNKELPKLSEGFNRITFCQSESNVKDAIDTYQKLGPLDNLSHGCFGQKNPDSKIQSSIIKFLKKVEVPVDTASKENSIRDSNSKTPGQSDPPCKDMEKIPSAHDNSKSGSKEIEGQADKSSGSCHNQVSLDDTPTLAFPSISTSDFQFNHDKAADIIVEKVTEYANKVGNARLVLVDLTHKSKILSLVKSKAAEKNIDTQKFFTHVGDITRLYSTGGLRCNVIANAANW
;
A
#
# COMPACT_ATOMS: atom_id res chain seq x y z
N MET A 1 -8.30 10.24 70.69
CA MET A 1 -7.08 10.74 70.04
C MET A 1 -6.91 9.89 68.82
N ASP A 2 -7.64 10.25 67.77
CA ASP A 2 -7.83 9.38 66.62
C ASP A 2 -6.85 9.86 65.56
N LEU A 3 -5.75 9.10 65.44
CA LEU A 3 -4.71 9.36 64.47
C LEU A 3 -5.22 8.98 63.08
N ASP A 4 -5.70 9.99 62.37
CA ASP A 4 -6.11 9.91 60.97
C ASP A 4 -4.92 9.41 60.11
N GLN A 5 -4.96 8.12 59.77
CA GLN A 5 -4.00 7.50 58.85
C GLN A 5 -4.29 7.98 57.43
N THR A 6 -3.83 9.20 57.15
CA THR A 6 -3.81 9.76 55.80
C THR A 6 -3.08 8.80 54.87
N SER A 7 -3.86 8.09 54.04
CA SER A 7 -3.31 7.09 53.13
C SER A 7 -2.30 7.75 52.19
N HIS A 8 -1.03 7.38 52.30
CA HIS A 8 -0.05 7.64 51.25
C HIS A 8 -0.49 6.91 49.99
N ARG A 9 -1.32 7.56 49.16
CA ARG A 9 -1.49 7.18 47.77
C ARG A 9 -0.15 7.41 47.09
N ASN A 10 0.62 6.34 46.97
CA ASN A 10 1.70 6.29 45.99
C ASN A 10 1.11 6.79 44.67
N LYS A 11 1.79 7.76 44.04
CA LYS A 11 1.42 8.24 42.70
C LYS A 11 1.87 7.21 41.68
N ASP A 12 1.32 6.00 41.77
CA ASP A 12 1.58 4.94 40.83
C ASP A 12 0.91 5.30 39.50
N GLY A 13 1.71 5.27 38.43
CA GLY A 13 1.26 5.65 37.11
C GLY A 13 0.19 4.70 36.57
N LYS A 14 -0.66 5.22 35.69
CA LYS A 14 -1.71 4.44 35.02
C LYS A 14 -1.08 3.21 34.33
N PRO A 15 -1.48 1.97 34.67
CA PRO A 15 -1.00 0.78 33.95
C PRO A 15 -1.50 0.82 32.50
N VAL A 16 -0.63 0.44 31.56
CA VAL A 16 -0.98 0.42 30.12
C VAL A 16 -1.17 -1.02 29.67
N LEU A 17 -2.29 -1.32 29.03
CA LEU A 17 -2.56 -2.60 28.38
C LEU A 17 -2.48 -2.41 26.85
N VAL A 18 -1.40 -2.90 26.25
CA VAL A 18 -1.15 -2.80 24.81
C VAL A 18 -1.53 -4.11 24.11
N ILE A 19 -2.57 -4.05 23.29
CA ILE A 19 -2.98 -5.16 22.43
C ILE A 19 -2.23 -5.05 21.09
N LEU A 20 -1.31 -5.99 20.83
CA LEU A 20 -0.65 -6.07 19.52
C LEU A 20 -1.61 -6.71 18.51
N VAL A 21 -1.69 -6.14 17.32
CA VAL A 21 -2.55 -6.61 16.22
C VAL A 21 -1.68 -6.82 14.98
N GLY A 22 -1.70 -8.02 14.40
CA GLY A 22 -0.97 -8.30 13.16
C GLY A 22 -0.73 -9.79 12.91
N PRO A 23 -0.48 -10.20 11.65
CA PRO A 23 -0.32 -11.61 11.28
C PRO A 23 0.97 -12.24 11.87
N PRO A 24 1.15 -13.56 11.77
CA PRO A 24 2.45 -14.20 11.96
C PRO A 24 3.54 -13.52 11.12
N GLY A 25 4.74 -13.38 11.70
CA GLY A 25 5.87 -12.72 11.04
C GLY A 25 5.82 -11.18 10.97
N SER A 26 4.79 -10.53 11.53
CA SER A 26 4.70 -9.05 11.56
C SER A 26 5.61 -8.37 12.60
N GLY A 27 6.33 -9.13 13.43
CA GLY A 27 7.30 -8.59 14.40
C GLY A 27 6.79 -8.39 15.84
N LYS A 28 5.56 -8.83 16.18
CA LYS A 28 4.94 -8.60 17.52
C LYS A 28 5.82 -9.00 18.70
N SER A 29 6.37 -10.22 18.71
CA SER A 29 7.21 -10.71 19.81
C SER A 29 8.51 -9.90 19.93
N THR A 30 9.12 -9.55 18.79
CA THR A 30 10.31 -8.69 18.70
C THR A 30 10.03 -7.28 19.21
N PHE A 31 8.84 -6.71 18.90
CA PHE A 31 8.38 -5.44 19.45
C PHE A 31 8.32 -5.47 20.98
N CYS A 32 7.71 -6.52 21.56
CA CYS A 32 7.69 -6.70 23.02
C CYS A 32 9.11 -6.80 23.60
N GLU A 33 9.96 -7.65 23.02
CA GLU A 33 11.34 -7.90 23.46
C GLU A 33 12.18 -6.61 23.44
N GLU A 34 12.12 -5.84 22.35
CA GLU A 34 12.87 -4.59 22.22
C GLU A 34 12.40 -3.50 23.19
N VAL A 35 11.08 -3.37 23.42
CA VAL A 35 10.55 -2.45 24.43
C VAL A 35 10.98 -2.88 25.83
N MET A 36 10.74 -4.15 26.19
CA MET A 36 11.05 -4.68 27.52
C MET A 36 12.53 -4.63 27.86
N ARG A 37 13.43 -4.73 26.88
CA ARG A 37 14.89 -4.67 27.08
C ARG A 37 15.40 -3.28 27.51
N SER A 38 14.70 -2.20 27.16
CA SER A 38 15.22 -0.82 27.33
C SER A 38 14.27 0.13 28.09
N SER A 39 13.04 -0.28 28.37
CA SER A 39 12.04 0.51 29.09
C SER A 39 12.32 0.58 30.60
N SER A 40 12.18 1.76 31.20
CA SER A 40 12.18 1.93 32.66
C SER A 40 10.83 1.55 33.31
N ARG A 41 9.74 1.55 32.54
CA ARG A 41 8.42 1.03 32.95
C ARG A 41 8.45 -0.51 33.01
N SER A 42 7.88 -1.07 34.07
CA SER A 42 7.75 -2.51 34.28
C SER A 42 6.69 -3.11 33.35
N TRP A 43 7.11 -4.03 32.49
CA TRP A 43 6.27 -4.67 31.46
C TRP A 43 6.15 -6.18 31.67
N LEU A 44 5.01 -6.74 31.24
CA LEU A 44 4.75 -8.18 31.14
C LEU A 44 4.27 -8.54 29.73
N ARG A 45 5.01 -9.39 29.01
CA ARG A 45 4.56 -10.02 27.76
C ARG A 45 3.65 -11.21 28.08
N VAL A 46 2.41 -11.18 27.60
CA VAL A 46 1.46 -12.30 27.65
C VAL A 46 1.28 -12.82 26.22
N CYS A 47 1.85 -13.99 25.94
CA CYS A 47 1.75 -14.67 24.65
C CYS A 47 1.08 -16.03 24.82
N GLN A 48 0.05 -16.34 24.01
CA GLN A 48 -0.67 -17.61 24.14
C GLN A 48 0.22 -18.81 23.83
N ASP A 49 1.21 -18.65 22.94
CA ASP A 49 2.06 -19.74 22.46
C ASP A 49 3.11 -20.20 23.50
N THR A 50 3.27 -19.45 24.61
CA THR A 50 4.22 -19.76 25.71
C THR A 50 3.62 -19.68 27.12
N ILE A 51 2.37 -19.24 27.29
CA ILE A 51 1.75 -19.04 28.62
C ILE A 51 1.67 -20.31 29.49
N GLY A 52 1.70 -21.49 28.88
CA GLY A 52 1.74 -22.80 29.55
C GLY A 52 3.16 -23.22 29.91
N ASN A 53 3.91 -22.40 30.66
CA ASN A 53 5.31 -22.64 31.06
C ASN A 53 6.24 -22.93 29.85
N GLY A 54 6.23 -22.04 28.85
CA GLY A 54 6.98 -22.21 27.60
C GLY A 54 6.28 -23.07 26.55
N LYS A 55 5.03 -23.49 26.80
CA LYS A 55 4.17 -24.20 25.85
C LYS A 55 2.90 -23.41 25.54
N ALA A 56 2.25 -23.75 24.43
CA ALA A 56 0.98 -23.15 24.05
C ALA A 56 -0.12 -23.42 25.10
N GLY A 57 -0.86 -22.37 25.43
CA GLY A 57 -2.03 -22.41 26.32
C GLY A 57 -3.28 -21.84 25.65
N ASN A 58 -4.19 -21.30 26.46
CA ASN A 58 -5.50 -20.81 26.01
C ASN A 58 -5.75 -19.32 26.31
N LYS A 59 -6.85 -18.77 25.77
CA LYS A 59 -7.25 -17.34 25.94
C LYS A 59 -7.54 -17.00 27.41
N ALA A 60 -8.12 -17.92 28.19
CA ALA A 60 -8.43 -17.67 29.60
C ALA A 60 -7.16 -17.51 30.45
N GLN A 61 -6.13 -18.34 30.23
CA GLN A 61 -4.81 -18.17 30.86
C GLN A 61 -4.18 -16.81 30.52
N CYS A 62 -4.32 -16.35 29.26
CA CYS A 62 -3.85 -15.03 28.84
C CYS A 62 -4.59 -13.91 29.59
N LEU A 63 -5.93 -13.99 29.67
CA LEU A 63 -6.75 -13.01 30.40
C LEU A 63 -6.39 -12.97 31.89
N SER A 64 -6.28 -14.13 32.56
CA SER A 64 -5.90 -14.23 33.97
C SER A 64 -4.49 -13.69 34.24
N SER A 65 -3.52 -13.97 33.36
CA SER A 65 -2.16 -13.45 33.49
C SER A 65 -2.08 -11.94 33.24
N ALA A 66 -2.86 -11.41 32.30
CA ALA A 66 -2.94 -9.97 32.04
C ALA A 66 -3.59 -9.24 33.22
N ALA A 67 -4.75 -9.71 33.70
CA ALA A 67 -5.45 -9.14 34.85
C ALA A 67 -4.57 -9.13 36.11
N ARG A 68 -3.86 -10.23 36.39
CA ARG A 68 -2.90 -10.29 37.50
C ARG A 68 -1.74 -9.31 37.30
N GLY A 69 -1.12 -9.27 36.12
CA GLY A 69 -0.04 -8.32 35.83
C GLY A 69 -0.43 -6.86 36.03
N LEU A 70 -1.64 -6.48 35.60
CA LEU A 70 -2.20 -5.13 35.78
C LEU A 70 -2.48 -4.82 37.26
N LYS A 71 -3.00 -5.80 38.03
CA LYS A 71 -3.18 -5.70 39.48
C LYS A 71 -1.85 -5.59 40.24
N ASP A 72 -0.80 -6.26 39.75
CA ASP A 72 0.58 -6.17 40.24
C ASP A 72 1.28 -4.84 39.81
N GLY A 73 0.53 -3.86 39.28
CA GLY A 73 1.05 -2.55 38.85
C GLY A 73 1.86 -2.55 37.55
N LYS A 74 1.94 -3.69 36.84
CA LYS A 74 2.72 -3.81 35.60
C LYS A 74 1.89 -3.35 34.40
N SER A 75 2.57 -2.75 33.43
CA SER A 75 1.99 -2.57 32.10
C SER A 75 2.13 -3.89 31.31
N VAL A 76 1.21 -4.18 30.40
CA VAL A 76 1.06 -5.53 29.81
C VAL A 76 0.97 -5.46 28.28
N PHE A 77 1.72 -6.33 27.61
CA PHE A 77 1.57 -6.61 26.18
C PHE A 77 0.76 -7.88 25.95
N ILE A 78 -0.28 -7.83 25.12
CA ILE A 78 -0.96 -9.02 24.59
C ILE A 78 -0.36 -9.37 23.23
N ASP A 79 0.64 -10.26 23.24
CA ASP A 79 1.29 -10.79 22.03
C ASP A 79 0.50 -11.99 21.48
N ARG A 80 -0.59 -11.65 20.77
CA ARG A 80 -1.40 -12.58 19.96
C ARG A 80 -1.69 -11.89 18.62
N CYS A 81 -2.29 -12.59 17.66
CA CYS A 81 -2.58 -11.97 16.36
C CYS A 81 -3.68 -10.89 16.42
N ASN A 82 -4.73 -11.10 17.25
CA ASN A 82 -5.79 -10.13 17.58
C ASN A 82 -6.43 -9.42 16.37
N LEU A 83 -6.58 -10.14 15.26
CA LEU A 83 -6.86 -9.58 13.94
C LEU A 83 -8.31 -9.11 13.76
N ASN A 84 -9.25 -9.59 14.56
CA ASN A 84 -10.66 -9.19 14.52
C ASN A 84 -11.16 -8.72 15.90
N ARG A 85 -12.35 -8.13 15.93
CA ARG A 85 -12.95 -7.54 17.14
C ARG A 85 -13.21 -8.57 18.25
N GLU A 86 -13.63 -9.79 17.93
CA GLU A 86 -13.90 -10.81 18.97
C GLU A 86 -12.63 -11.32 19.67
N GLN A 87 -11.50 -11.32 18.96
CA GLN A 87 -10.21 -11.67 19.59
C GLN A 87 -9.78 -10.60 20.60
N ARG A 88 -10.06 -9.32 20.32
CA ARG A 88 -9.72 -8.16 21.16
C ARG A 88 -10.69 -7.94 22.33
N SER A 89 -11.99 -8.14 22.11
CA SER A 89 -13.07 -7.70 23.01
C SER A 89 -12.86 -8.08 24.48
N ASP A 90 -12.52 -9.34 24.78
CA ASP A 90 -12.35 -9.79 26.17
C ASP A 90 -11.13 -9.19 26.87
N PHE A 91 -10.08 -8.80 26.13
CA PHE A 91 -8.96 -8.05 26.71
C PHE A 91 -9.33 -6.59 26.97
N VAL A 92 -10.18 -5.99 26.15
CA VAL A 92 -10.64 -4.61 26.38
C VAL A 92 -11.58 -4.53 27.60
N LYS A 93 -12.37 -5.58 27.85
CA LYS A 93 -13.16 -5.72 29.09
C LYS A 93 -12.31 -5.74 30.38
N LEU A 94 -10.99 -5.98 30.30
CA LEU A 94 -10.10 -5.93 31.48
C LEU A 94 -9.97 -4.52 32.07
N GLN A 95 -10.42 -3.47 31.38
CA GLN A 95 -10.42 -2.10 31.90
C GLN A 95 -11.12 -2.01 33.27
N GLY A 96 -12.27 -2.68 33.45
CA GLY A 96 -12.88 -2.93 34.77
C GLY A 96 -12.96 -1.72 35.71
N GLU A 97 -12.63 -1.93 36.99
CA GLU A 97 -12.60 -0.90 38.04
C GLU A 97 -11.25 -0.16 38.14
N THR A 98 -10.21 -0.67 37.49
CA THR A 98 -8.86 -0.10 37.56
C THR A 98 -8.66 0.89 36.41
N GLN A 99 -8.14 2.08 36.67
CA GLN A 99 -7.82 2.98 35.55
C GLN A 99 -6.65 2.44 34.73
N ILE A 100 -6.96 1.72 33.66
CA ILE A 100 -6.01 1.14 32.70
C ILE A 100 -6.06 1.95 31.39
N ASP A 101 -4.90 2.19 30.78
CA ASP A 101 -4.80 2.83 29.48
C ASP A 101 -4.78 1.79 28.37
N MET A 102 -5.85 1.77 27.57
CA MET A 102 -6.10 0.73 26.57
C MET A 102 -5.49 1.13 25.24
N HIS A 103 -4.38 0.49 24.87
CA HIS A 103 -3.64 0.80 23.64
C HIS A 103 -3.77 -0.35 22.63
N ALA A 104 -3.81 -0.02 21.33
CA ALA A 104 -3.61 -0.98 20.25
C ALA A 104 -2.39 -0.57 19.41
N VAL A 105 -1.54 -1.54 19.06
CA VAL A 105 -0.45 -1.34 18.08
C VAL A 105 -0.66 -2.31 16.92
N VAL A 106 -0.93 -1.75 15.74
CA VAL A 106 -1.27 -2.51 14.54
C VAL A 106 -0.03 -2.63 13.66
N LEU A 107 0.61 -3.79 13.65
CA LEU A 107 1.76 -4.11 12.81
C LEU A 107 1.26 -4.55 11.42
N ASP A 108 0.87 -3.57 10.62
CA ASP A 108 0.25 -3.74 9.29
C ASP A 108 1.29 -3.70 8.16
N LEU A 109 2.28 -4.58 8.28
CA LEU A 109 3.36 -4.73 7.31
C LEU A 109 2.91 -5.56 6.10
N PRO A 110 3.47 -5.35 4.90
CA PRO A 110 3.09 -6.07 3.69
C PRO A 110 3.09 -7.59 3.87
N ALA A 111 2.02 -8.27 3.45
CA ALA A 111 1.85 -9.71 3.64
C ALA A 111 3.04 -10.54 3.13
N LYS A 112 3.62 -10.17 1.98
CA LYS A 112 4.84 -10.81 1.44
C LYS A 112 6.02 -10.76 2.42
N LEU A 113 6.21 -9.65 3.14
CA LEU A 113 7.26 -9.51 4.15
C LEU A 113 6.98 -10.42 5.35
N CYS A 114 5.76 -10.38 5.89
CA CYS A 114 5.32 -11.23 7.00
C CYS A 114 5.45 -12.73 6.69
N ILE A 115 5.11 -13.15 5.48
CA ILE A 115 5.30 -14.53 4.99
C ILE A 115 6.80 -14.85 4.90
N SER A 116 7.61 -14.00 4.28
CA SER A 116 9.05 -14.25 4.15
C SER A 116 9.75 -14.38 5.52
N ARG A 117 9.33 -13.58 6.51
CA ARG A 117 9.80 -13.66 7.91
C ARG A 117 9.34 -14.95 8.59
N SER A 118 8.08 -15.36 8.38
CA SER A 118 7.54 -16.59 8.96
C SER A 118 8.25 -17.83 8.40
N VAL A 119 8.48 -17.89 7.09
CA VAL A 119 9.20 -19.02 6.44
C VAL A 119 10.67 -19.08 6.85
N LYS A 120 11.33 -17.94 7.06
CA LYS A 120 12.74 -17.89 7.49
C LYS A 120 12.96 -18.14 9.00
N ARG A 121 11.92 -18.09 9.85
CA ARG A 121 12.07 -18.34 11.29
C ARG A 121 12.13 -19.83 11.59
N SER A 122 13.34 -20.35 11.81
CA SER A 122 13.54 -21.58 12.59
C SER A 122 13.13 -21.34 14.06
N GLY A 123 12.34 -22.25 14.63
CA GLY A 123 12.11 -22.30 16.09
C GLY A 123 11.13 -21.28 16.71
N HIS A 124 10.22 -20.67 15.94
CA HIS A 124 9.20 -19.79 16.53
C HIS A 124 8.12 -20.58 17.28
N GLU A 125 7.83 -20.13 18.50
CA GLU A 125 6.57 -20.32 19.25
C GLU A 125 5.36 -20.35 18.27
N GLY A 126 4.75 -21.52 18.04
CA GLY A 126 3.66 -21.72 17.05
C GLY A 126 4.01 -22.54 15.80
N ASN A 127 5.29 -22.86 15.56
CA ASN A 127 5.80 -23.87 14.62
C ASN A 127 5.33 -23.77 13.14
N LEU A 128 5.04 -22.55 12.66
CA LEU A 128 4.67 -22.29 11.25
C LEU A 128 5.91 -22.33 10.35
N GLN A 129 6.06 -23.38 9.54
CA GLN A 129 7.18 -23.56 8.62
C GLN A 129 6.74 -23.79 7.17
N GLY A 130 7.58 -23.40 6.21
CA GLY A 130 7.40 -23.68 4.77
C GLY A 130 6.12 -23.10 4.15
N GLY A 131 5.64 -23.72 3.07
CA GLY A 131 4.46 -23.25 2.30
C GLY A 131 3.17 -23.08 3.11
N LYS A 132 3.04 -23.79 4.26
CA LYS A 132 1.90 -23.64 5.18
C LYS A 132 1.82 -22.23 5.77
N ALA A 133 2.96 -21.55 5.98
CA ALA A 133 2.98 -20.19 6.53
C ALA A 133 2.28 -19.18 5.61
N ALA A 134 2.45 -19.28 4.29
CA ALA A 134 1.80 -18.40 3.31
C ALA A 134 0.27 -18.55 3.35
N ALA A 135 -0.23 -19.78 3.33
CA ALA A 135 -1.66 -20.07 3.40
C ALA A 135 -2.28 -19.58 4.73
N VAL A 136 -1.60 -19.79 5.86
CA VAL A 136 -2.08 -19.35 7.17
C VAL A 136 -2.12 -17.82 7.28
N VAL A 137 -1.06 -17.12 6.87
CA VAL A 137 -1.02 -15.64 6.89
C VAL A 137 -2.11 -15.06 5.98
N ASN A 138 -2.25 -15.55 4.76
CA ASN A 138 -3.28 -15.07 3.83
C ASN A 138 -4.69 -15.32 4.38
N ARG A 139 -4.99 -16.52 4.88
CA ARG A 139 -6.29 -16.85 5.50
C ARG A 139 -6.59 -15.97 6.71
N MET A 140 -5.59 -15.70 7.55
CA MET A 140 -5.74 -14.82 8.72
C MET A 140 -6.04 -13.36 8.33
N LEU A 141 -5.47 -12.89 7.22
CA LEU A 141 -5.67 -11.52 6.74
C LEU A 141 -7.04 -11.28 6.07
N GLN A 142 -7.71 -12.32 5.56
CA GLN A 142 -9.07 -12.18 4.99
C GLN A 142 -10.09 -11.66 6.01
N ASN A 143 -9.99 -12.11 7.26
CA ASN A 143 -10.93 -11.74 8.34
C ASN A 143 -10.35 -10.64 9.25
N LYS A 144 -9.47 -9.77 8.72
CA LYS A 144 -8.81 -8.71 9.49
C LYS A 144 -9.72 -7.49 9.60
N GLU A 145 -10.03 -7.09 10.83
CA GLU A 145 -10.73 -5.86 11.16
C GLU A 145 -9.79 -4.92 11.92
N LEU A 146 -9.56 -3.71 11.40
CA LEU A 146 -8.75 -2.71 12.10
C LEU A 146 -9.43 -2.29 13.43
N PRO A 147 -8.65 -2.11 14.51
CA PRO A 147 -9.20 -1.64 15.77
C PRO A 147 -9.78 -0.22 15.65
N LYS A 148 -10.87 0.04 16.37
CA LYS A 148 -11.54 1.34 16.45
C LYS A 148 -11.55 1.87 17.89
N LEU A 149 -11.49 3.18 18.09
CA LEU A 149 -11.57 3.79 19.42
C LEU A 149 -12.86 3.38 20.16
N SER A 150 -13.96 3.21 19.41
CA SER A 150 -15.25 2.70 19.91
C SER A 150 -15.25 1.24 20.38
N GLU A 151 -14.14 0.50 20.25
CA GLU A 151 -13.97 -0.79 20.95
C GLU A 151 -13.59 -0.61 22.42
N GLY A 152 -13.16 0.58 22.84
CA GLY A 152 -12.64 0.88 24.19
C GLY A 152 -11.14 1.23 24.23
N PHE A 153 -10.52 1.54 23.10
CA PHE A 153 -9.11 1.96 23.05
C PHE A 153 -8.95 3.46 23.31
N ASN A 154 -8.07 3.81 24.25
CA ASN A 154 -7.59 5.19 24.45
C ASN A 154 -6.68 5.63 23.28
N ARG A 155 -5.81 4.73 22.79
CA ARG A 155 -4.83 5.01 21.75
C ARG A 155 -4.72 3.87 20.74
N ILE A 156 -4.59 4.19 19.45
CA ILE A 156 -4.32 3.23 18.38
C ILE A 156 -3.14 3.72 17.54
N THR A 157 -2.11 2.90 17.39
CA THR A 157 -0.90 3.21 16.60
C THR A 157 -0.79 2.24 15.42
N PHE A 158 -0.96 2.74 14.20
CA PHE A 158 -0.82 1.95 12.98
C PHE A 158 0.62 2.02 12.44
N CYS A 159 1.25 0.87 12.29
CA CYS A 159 2.62 0.74 11.80
C CYS A 159 2.60 0.06 10.42
N GLN A 160 2.75 0.85 9.36
CA GLN A 160 2.66 0.38 7.97
C GLN A 160 4.02 0.25 7.26
N SER A 161 5.11 0.43 8.01
CA SER A 161 6.50 0.30 7.55
C SER A 161 7.40 -0.01 8.74
N GLU A 162 8.59 -0.56 8.48
CA GLU A 162 9.60 -0.84 9.51
C GLU A 162 9.97 0.42 10.32
N SER A 163 10.02 1.59 9.68
CA SER A 163 10.23 2.87 10.37
C SER A 163 9.14 3.08 11.42
N ASN A 164 7.85 2.91 11.07
CA ASN A 164 6.76 3.13 12.02
C ASN A 164 6.77 2.11 13.16
N VAL A 165 7.23 0.87 12.91
CA VAL A 165 7.45 -0.12 13.98
C VAL A 165 8.53 0.37 14.93
N LYS A 166 9.66 0.85 14.41
CA LYS A 166 10.74 1.44 15.21
C LYS A 166 10.29 2.69 15.98
N ASP A 167 9.60 3.63 15.33
CA ASP A 167 9.07 4.85 15.95
C ASP A 167 8.14 4.50 17.13
N ALA A 168 7.33 3.44 16.99
CA ALA A 168 6.48 2.92 18.05
C ALA A 168 7.31 2.24 19.17
N ILE A 169 8.31 1.41 18.85
CA ILE A 169 9.23 0.81 19.85
C ILE A 169 9.91 1.92 20.66
N ASP A 170 10.53 2.90 20.00
CA ASP A 170 11.15 4.07 20.62
C ASP A 170 10.17 4.83 21.55
N THR A 171 8.89 4.93 21.15
CA THR A 171 7.83 5.57 21.96
C THR A 171 7.56 4.80 23.24
N TYR A 172 7.39 3.47 23.19
CA TYR A 172 7.11 2.66 24.39
C TYR A 172 8.36 2.37 25.23
N GLN A 173 9.57 2.42 24.67
CA GLN A 173 10.83 2.39 25.42
C GLN A 173 11.00 3.64 26.29
N LYS A 174 10.65 4.82 25.75
CA LYS A 174 10.77 6.12 26.43
C LYS A 174 9.60 6.41 27.39
N LEU A 175 8.57 5.55 27.43
CA LEU A 175 7.41 5.72 28.29
C LEU A 175 7.75 5.37 29.74
N GLY A 176 8.04 6.37 30.56
CA GLY A 176 8.36 6.19 31.97
C GLY A 176 7.19 5.64 32.80
N PRO A 177 7.43 5.23 34.06
CA PRO A 177 6.42 4.57 34.90
C PRO A 177 5.17 5.41 35.19
N LEU A 178 5.30 6.75 35.18
CA LEU A 178 4.21 7.70 35.48
C LEU A 178 3.60 8.36 34.23
N ASP A 179 4.26 8.20 33.08
CA ASP A 179 3.91 8.90 31.85
C ASP A 179 2.68 8.30 31.18
N ASN A 180 1.93 9.12 30.44
CA ASN A 180 0.82 8.69 29.60
C ASN A 180 1.06 9.16 28.16
N LEU A 181 0.53 8.42 27.17
CA LEU A 181 0.58 8.83 25.77
C LEU A 181 -0.71 9.56 25.38
N SER A 182 -0.64 10.39 24.34
CA SER A 182 -1.83 11.04 23.79
C SER A 182 -2.86 10.02 23.27
N HIS A 183 -4.14 10.29 23.56
CA HIS A 183 -5.27 9.50 23.07
C HIS A 183 -5.51 9.74 21.57
N GLY A 184 -6.17 8.81 20.89
CA GLY A 184 -6.55 8.90 19.48
C GLY A 184 -5.84 7.91 18.54
N CYS A 185 -5.92 8.16 17.24
CA CYS A 185 -5.33 7.31 16.20
C CYS A 185 -4.06 7.95 15.61
N PHE A 186 -2.99 7.18 15.51
CA PHE A 186 -1.66 7.61 15.09
C PHE A 186 -1.11 6.70 13.98
N GLY A 187 -0.32 7.23 13.05
CA GLY A 187 0.29 6.45 11.95
C GLY A 187 -0.70 5.91 10.90
N GLN A 188 -2.00 6.18 11.05
CA GLN A 188 -3.00 5.86 10.04
C GLN A 188 -2.72 6.72 8.79
N LYS A 189 -2.43 6.09 7.65
CA LYS A 189 -2.42 6.81 6.37
C LYS A 189 -3.83 7.31 6.11
N ASN A 190 -4.05 8.61 6.30
CA ASN A 190 -5.28 9.25 5.84
C ASN A 190 -5.32 9.11 4.31
N PRO A 191 -6.40 8.63 3.67
CA PRO A 191 -6.49 8.52 2.21
C PRO A 191 -6.12 9.86 1.55
N ASP A 192 -6.61 10.95 2.14
CA ASP A 192 -6.37 12.32 1.71
C ASP A 192 -4.92 12.80 1.92
N SER A 193 -4.17 12.21 2.86
CA SER A 193 -2.77 12.63 3.10
C SER A 193 -1.85 12.22 1.94
N LYS A 194 -2.15 11.13 1.22
CA LYS A 194 -1.48 10.82 -0.05
C LYS A 194 -1.85 11.82 -1.14
N ILE A 195 -3.12 12.23 -1.22
CA ILE A 195 -3.62 13.20 -2.19
C ILE A 195 -2.95 14.56 -1.95
N GLN A 196 -3.03 15.10 -0.73
CA GLN A 196 -2.43 16.38 -0.36
C GLN A 196 -0.91 16.38 -0.43
N SER A 197 -0.21 15.33 0.05
CA SER A 197 1.26 15.30 -0.05
C SER A 197 1.78 15.15 -1.49
N SER A 198 1.03 14.48 -2.36
CA SER A 198 1.35 14.42 -3.79
C SER A 198 1.10 15.76 -4.47
N ILE A 199 -0.03 16.41 -4.20
CA ILE A 199 -0.37 17.74 -4.72
C ILE A 199 0.62 18.80 -4.21
N ILE A 200 0.98 18.82 -2.93
CA ILE A 200 1.94 19.78 -2.36
C ILE A 200 3.36 19.54 -2.89
N LYS A 201 3.78 18.27 -3.08
CA LYS A 201 5.06 17.96 -3.77
C LYS A 201 5.03 18.32 -5.25
N PHE A 202 3.86 18.31 -5.89
CA PHE A 202 3.70 18.72 -7.28
C PHE A 202 3.75 20.24 -7.43
N LEU A 203 2.96 20.98 -6.63
CA LEU A 203 2.95 22.44 -6.60
C LEU A 203 4.35 23.02 -6.29
N LYS A 204 5.04 22.49 -5.27
CA LYS A 204 6.44 22.88 -4.96
C LYS A 204 7.48 22.46 -6.00
N LYS A 205 7.09 21.71 -7.04
CA LYS A 205 7.96 21.33 -8.17
C LYS A 205 7.63 22.11 -9.45
N VAL A 206 6.62 22.97 -9.42
CA VAL A 206 6.22 23.84 -10.55
C VAL A 206 6.84 25.24 -10.43
N GLU A 207 7.27 25.66 -9.25
CA GLU A 207 8.01 26.92 -9.05
C GLU A 207 9.53 26.69 -9.11
N VAL A 208 10.13 26.96 -10.28
CA VAL A 208 11.54 27.33 -10.43
C VAL A 208 11.57 28.67 -11.17
N PRO A 209 12.36 29.68 -10.72
CA PRO A 209 12.40 30.99 -11.38
C PRO A 209 12.95 30.93 -12.81
N VAL A 210 12.53 31.90 -13.63
CA VAL A 210 13.05 32.09 -14.99
C VAL A 210 14.43 32.74 -14.92
N ASP A 211 15.49 31.96 -15.17
CA ASP A 211 16.82 32.51 -15.40
C ASP A 211 16.88 33.30 -16.71
N THR A 212 17.36 34.54 -16.64
CA THR A 212 17.69 35.35 -17.82
C THR A 212 19.21 35.52 -17.90
N ALA A 213 19.83 34.98 -18.93
CA ALA A 213 21.27 34.89 -19.03
C ALA A 213 21.96 36.22 -19.37
N SER A 214 23.10 36.50 -18.72
CA SER A 214 24.18 37.30 -19.29
C SER A 214 25.55 36.81 -18.77
N LYS A 215 26.60 37.03 -19.56
CA LYS A 215 27.94 36.44 -19.40
C LYS A 215 28.84 37.30 -18.49
N GLU A 216 29.82 36.69 -17.81
CA GLU A 216 31.25 36.96 -18.09
C GLU A 216 32.23 36.05 -17.30
N ASN A 217 33.53 36.18 -17.61
CA ASN A 217 34.61 35.22 -17.29
C ASN A 217 35.22 35.39 -15.88
N SER A 218 35.76 34.29 -15.31
CA SER A 218 37.20 34.13 -14.95
C SER A 218 37.41 32.82 -14.13
N ILE A 219 38.21 31.85 -14.60
CA ILE A 219 39.67 31.62 -14.36
C ILE A 219 40.00 30.83 -13.06
N ARG A 220 40.59 29.63 -13.24
CA ARG A 220 41.46 28.84 -12.32
C ARG A 220 40.82 28.18 -11.07
N ASP A 221 41.33 27.05 -10.54
CA ASP A 221 42.42 26.15 -10.98
C ASP A 221 42.32 24.74 -10.31
N SER A 222 43.21 23.84 -10.75
CA SER A 222 43.79 22.69 -10.00
C SER A 222 43.18 21.27 -10.09
N ASN A 223 43.95 20.44 -10.83
CA ASN A 223 44.41 19.08 -10.48
C ASN A 223 43.37 17.93 -10.41
N SER A 224 43.22 17.06 -11.41
CA SER A 224 44.17 16.09 -12.01
C SER A 224 44.37 14.77 -11.23
N LYS A 225 43.89 13.65 -11.81
CA LYS A 225 44.71 12.47 -12.16
C LYS A 225 43.90 11.38 -12.91
N THR A 226 44.24 11.22 -14.19
CA THR A 226 43.97 10.09 -15.12
C THR A 226 44.97 8.92 -14.86
N PRO A 227 45.03 7.76 -15.59
CA PRO A 227 44.60 7.40 -16.97
C PRO A 227 43.55 6.23 -17.03
N GLY A 228 42.94 5.81 -18.15
CA GLY A 228 43.41 5.57 -19.55
C GLY A 228 43.83 4.09 -19.69
N GLN A 229 43.55 3.25 -20.71
CA GLN A 229 43.39 3.40 -22.18
C GLN A 229 42.74 2.07 -22.74
N SER A 230 41.72 2.06 -23.62
CA SER A 230 41.69 2.06 -25.12
C SER A 230 41.91 0.72 -25.90
N ASP A 231 40.80 0.05 -26.26
CA ASP A 231 40.42 -0.67 -27.54
C ASP A 231 41.40 -1.69 -28.25
N PRO A 232 41.12 -2.20 -29.50
CA PRO A 232 40.56 -3.54 -29.83
C PRO A 232 41.49 -4.37 -30.80
N PRO A 233 41.10 -5.30 -31.75
CA PRO A 233 39.83 -6.00 -32.11
C PRO A 233 39.96 -7.53 -32.50
N CYS A 234 38.92 -8.11 -33.16
CA CYS A 234 38.91 -9.31 -34.08
C CYS A 234 38.98 -10.75 -33.46
N LYS A 235 38.43 -11.85 -34.03
CA LYS A 235 37.74 -12.15 -35.33
C LYS A 235 36.98 -13.52 -35.32
N ASP A 236 35.97 -13.70 -36.19
CA ASP A 236 35.42 -14.91 -36.88
C ASP A 236 35.13 -16.23 -36.09
N MET A 237 34.26 -17.20 -36.45
CA MET A 237 33.48 -17.56 -37.67
C MET A 237 32.21 -18.38 -37.19
N GLU A 238 31.06 -18.51 -37.89
CA GLU A 238 30.75 -19.45 -38.99
C GLU A 238 29.37 -19.19 -39.68
N LYS A 239 29.13 -19.86 -40.83
CA LYS A 239 28.00 -19.74 -41.81
C LYS A 239 26.82 -20.70 -41.49
N ILE A 240 25.52 -20.39 -41.73
CA ILE A 240 24.75 -20.29 -43.02
C ILE A 240 24.68 -21.65 -43.77
N PRO A 241 23.49 -22.21 -44.10
CA PRO A 241 22.68 -21.67 -45.21
C PRO A 241 21.14 -21.66 -45.15
N SER A 242 20.63 -20.82 -46.07
CA SER A 242 19.29 -20.43 -46.50
C SER A 242 18.36 -21.50 -47.10
N ALA A 243 17.05 -21.18 -47.15
CA ALA A 243 16.18 -21.45 -48.29
C ALA A 243 15.14 -20.31 -48.49
N HIS A 244 14.72 -20.09 -49.74
CA HIS A 244 13.71 -19.10 -50.14
C HIS A 244 12.28 -19.60 -49.89
N ASP A 245 11.29 -18.69 -49.79
CA ASP A 245 10.26 -18.63 -50.84
C ASP A 245 9.56 -17.26 -50.96
N ASN A 246 8.97 -16.99 -52.13
CA ASN A 246 8.24 -15.78 -52.50
C ASN A 246 6.72 -15.99 -52.45
N SER A 247 5.96 -14.97 -52.03
CA SER A 247 4.66 -14.71 -52.68
C SER A 247 4.27 -13.23 -52.64
N LYS A 248 4.05 -12.65 -53.82
CA LYS A 248 3.47 -11.31 -54.03
C LYS A 248 1.95 -11.39 -54.00
N SER A 249 1.28 -10.41 -53.39
CA SER A 249 0.01 -9.80 -53.83
C SER A 249 -0.32 -8.63 -52.88
N GLY A 250 -0.82 -7.47 -53.30
CA GLY A 250 -1.09 -6.96 -54.63
C GLY A 250 -1.50 -5.48 -54.50
N SER A 251 -0.96 -4.60 -55.35
CA SER A 251 -1.11 -3.15 -55.27
C SER A 251 -2.47 -2.63 -55.76
N LYS A 252 -2.95 -1.52 -55.19
CA LYS A 252 -3.72 -0.50 -55.92
C LYS A 252 -3.71 0.86 -55.23
N GLU A 253 -2.91 1.76 -55.78
CA GLU A 253 -3.00 3.21 -55.58
C GLU A 253 -4.08 3.78 -56.52
N ILE A 254 -4.70 4.90 -56.14
CA ILE A 254 -5.32 5.85 -57.09
C ILE A 254 -4.98 7.26 -56.57
N GLU A 255 -4.22 8.02 -57.36
CA GLU A 255 -4.00 9.46 -57.18
C GLU A 255 -4.92 10.28 -58.09
N GLY A 256 -5.04 11.58 -57.79
CA GLY A 256 -5.76 12.58 -58.57
C GLY A 256 -7.09 12.99 -57.94
N GLN A 257 -7.46 14.27 -57.84
CA GLN A 257 -6.82 15.48 -58.37
C GLN A 257 -7.24 16.70 -57.52
N ALA A 258 -6.40 17.72 -57.45
CA ALA A 258 -6.66 18.91 -56.63
C ALA A 258 -7.59 19.91 -57.33
N ASP A 259 -8.45 20.58 -56.54
CA ASP A 259 -9.01 21.87 -56.93
C ASP A 259 -9.13 22.81 -55.72
N LYS A 260 -8.93 24.11 -55.94
CA LYS A 260 -8.86 25.14 -54.89
C LYS A 260 -10.16 25.92 -54.81
N SER A 261 -10.75 26.04 -53.62
CA SER A 261 -11.55 27.22 -53.27
C SER A 261 -11.48 27.55 -51.77
N SER A 262 -11.57 28.84 -51.46
CA SER A 262 -11.23 29.44 -50.17
C SER A 262 -12.30 29.23 -49.09
N GLY A 263 -11.88 29.00 -47.83
CA GLY A 263 -12.80 29.16 -46.70
C GLY A 263 -12.31 28.67 -45.34
N SER A 264 -12.15 29.62 -44.39
CA SER A 264 -12.01 29.41 -42.94
C SER A 264 -10.78 28.67 -42.40
N CYS A 265 -9.95 29.41 -41.67
CA CYS A 265 -8.88 28.89 -40.83
C CYS A 265 -9.43 28.26 -39.53
N HIS A 266 -9.85 26.99 -39.58
CA HIS A 266 -10.05 26.19 -38.37
C HIS A 266 -8.79 25.42 -38.00
N ASN A 267 -8.27 25.70 -36.80
CA ASN A 267 -7.14 24.99 -36.22
C ASN A 267 -7.39 23.47 -36.23
N GLN A 268 -6.57 22.72 -36.98
CA GLN A 268 -6.40 21.29 -36.72
C GLN A 268 -5.75 21.11 -35.35
N VAL A 269 -6.57 20.94 -34.33
CA VAL A 269 -6.11 20.46 -33.03
C VAL A 269 -5.68 19.00 -33.23
N SER A 270 -4.37 18.77 -33.13
CA SER A 270 -3.82 17.41 -33.15
C SER A 270 -4.50 16.57 -32.06
N LEU A 271 -5.11 15.45 -32.46
CA LEU A 271 -5.74 14.48 -31.55
C LEU A 271 -4.76 13.79 -30.58
N ASP A 272 -3.45 14.05 -30.73
CA ASP A 272 -2.35 13.36 -30.08
C ASP A 272 -1.86 14.04 -28.78
N ASP A 273 -2.38 15.23 -28.46
CA ASP A 273 -2.08 15.96 -27.21
C ASP A 273 -3.26 16.02 -26.21
N THR A 274 -4.45 15.53 -26.57
CA THR A 274 -5.61 15.52 -25.66
C THR A 274 -5.36 14.61 -24.44
N PRO A 275 -5.42 15.13 -23.19
CA PRO A 275 -5.07 14.38 -21.99
C PRO A 275 -5.84 13.06 -21.85
N THR A 276 -5.15 11.93 -21.92
CA THR A 276 -5.75 10.59 -21.92
C THR A 276 -5.35 9.81 -20.68
N LEU A 277 -6.35 9.34 -19.93
CA LEU A 277 -6.19 8.44 -18.79
C LEU A 277 -6.59 7.02 -19.20
N ALA A 278 -5.61 6.13 -19.19
CA ALA A 278 -5.81 4.71 -19.42
C ALA A 278 -6.04 3.96 -18.11
N PHE A 279 -6.95 3.00 -18.10
CA PHE A 279 -7.18 2.09 -16.98
C PHE A 279 -7.34 0.65 -17.48
N PRO A 280 -6.76 -0.35 -16.78
CA PRO A 280 -6.79 -1.72 -17.26
C PRO A 280 -8.16 -2.34 -16.98
N SER A 281 -8.61 -3.22 -17.86
CA SER A 281 -9.57 -4.24 -17.45
C SER A 281 -8.90 -5.14 -16.41
N ILE A 282 -9.62 -5.41 -15.33
CA ILE A 282 -9.14 -6.35 -14.32
C ILE A 282 -9.43 -7.75 -14.86
N SER A 283 -8.39 -8.57 -15.04
CA SER A 283 -8.57 -9.99 -15.38
C SER A 283 -9.28 -10.70 -14.24
N THR A 284 -10.53 -11.11 -14.45
CA THR A 284 -11.39 -11.70 -13.41
C THR A 284 -11.43 -13.23 -13.42
N SER A 285 -10.58 -13.87 -14.24
CA SER A 285 -10.49 -15.32 -14.44
C SER A 285 -10.46 -16.10 -13.12
N ASP A 286 -9.70 -15.60 -12.15
CA ASP A 286 -9.46 -16.25 -10.85
C ASP A 286 -10.57 -15.99 -9.81
N PHE A 287 -11.50 -15.08 -10.09
CA PHE A 287 -12.40 -14.49 -9.09
C PHE A 287 -13.90 -14.64 -9.39
N GLN A 288 -14.28 -15.33 -10.48
CA GLN A 288 -15.69 -15.61 -10.85
C GLN A 288 -16.63 -14.38 -10.89
N PHE A 289 -16.11 -13.17 -11.14
CA PHE A 289 -16.93 -11.95 -11.18
C PHE A 289 -17.95 -11.99 -12.33
N ASN A 290 -19.15 -11.46 -12.04
CA ASN A 290 -20.18 -11.23 -13.04
C ASN A 290 -19.77 -10.09 -13.99
N HIS A 291 -19.33 -10.43 -15.21
CA HIS A 291 -18.85 -9.47 -16.21
C HIS A 291 -19.91 -8.45 -16.62
N ASP A 292 -21.18 -8.85 -16.68
CA ASP A 292 -22.27 -8.00 -17.10
C ASP A 292 -22.49 -6.86 -16.10
N LYS A 293 -22.55 -7.17 -14.80
CA LYS A 293 -22.59 -6.18 -13.70
C LYS A 293 -21.32 -5.32 -13.64
N ALA A 294 -20.15 -5.91 -13.89
CA ALA A 294 -18.90 -5.15 -13.94
C ALA A 294 -18.92 -4.11 -15.08
N ALA A 295 -19.45 -4.48 -16.26
CA ALA A 295 -19.61 -3.58 -17.37
C ALA A 295 -20.62 -2.45 -17.08
N ASP A 296 -21.72 -2.74 -16.38
CA ASP A 296 -22.67 -1.70 -15.93
C ASP A 296 -21.98 -0.64 -15.06
N ILE A 297 -21.25 -1.08 -14.04
CA ILE A 297 -20.53 -0.21 -13.10
C ILE A 297 -19.45 0.60 -13.81
N ILE A 298 -18.69 0.00 -14.73
CA ILE A 298 -17.67 0.71 -15.53
C ILE A 298 -18.34 1.82 -16.34
N VAL A 299 -19.40 1.51 -17.09
CA VAL A 299 -20.10 2.47 -17.94
C VAL A 299 -20.75 3.58 -17.11
N GLU A 300 -21.39 3.25 -15.98
CA GLU A 300 -21.96 4.24 -15.05
C GLU A 300 -20.89 5.19 -14.50
N LYS A 301 -19.74 4.67 -14.06
CA LYS A 301 -18.64 5.50 -13.55
C LYS A 301 -17.99 6.33 -14.66
N VAL A 302 -17.83 5.79 -15.87
CA VAL A 302 -17.40 6.57 -17.03
C VAL A 302 -18.37 7.73 -17.29
N THR A 303 -19.69 7.51 -17.30
CA THR A 303 -20.67 8.61 -17.45
C THR A 303 -20.55 9.65 -16.33
N GLU A 304 -20.40 9.21 -15.09
CA GLU A 304 -20.25 10.11 -13.92
C GLU A 304 -18.99 11.00 -14.03
N TYR A 305 -17.87 10.43 -14.51
CA TYR A 305 -16.60 11.14 -14.60
C TYR A 305 -16.39 11.90 -15.91
N ALA A 306 -16.93 11.45 -17.06
CA ALA A 306 -16.78 12.11 -18.37
C ALA A 306 -17.32 13.56 -18.38
N ASN A 307 -18.32 13.84 -17.53
CA ASN A 307 -18.87 15.18 -17.31
C ASN A 307 -18.01 16.05 -16.38
N LYS A 308 -17.17 15.44 -15.53
CA LYS A 308 -16.27 16.11 -14.58
C LYS A 308 -14.89 16.38 -15.19
N VAL A 309 -14.41 15.54 -16.10
CA VAL A 309 -13.04 15.57 -16.63
C VAL A 309 -12.86 16.43 -17.89
N GLY A 310 -13.45 17.63 -17.93
CA GLY A 310 -13.14 18.67 -18.92
C GLY A 310 -13.01 18.19 -20.38
N ASN A 311 -11.80 18.37 -20.94
CA ASN A 311 -11.38 17.91 -22.28
C ASN A 311 -10.61 16.56 -22.27
N ALA A 312 -10.51 15.88 -21.12
CA ALA A 312 -9.75 14.66 -21.00
C ALA A 312 -10.53 13.43 -21.52
N ARG A 313 -9.77 12.42 -21.96
CA ARG A 313 -10.27 11.14 -22.50
C ARG A 313 -10.03 10.01 -21.51
N LEU A 314 -10.97 9.09 -21.44
CA LEU A 314 -10.91 7.86 -20.66
C LEU A 314 -10.75 6.68 -21.62
N VAL A 315 -9.82 5.76 -21.35
CA VAL A 315 -9.65 4.55 -22.16
C VAL A 315 -9.51 3.29 -21.30
N LEU A 316 -10.41 2.34 -21.51
CA LEU A 316 -10.35 1.01 -20.91
C LEU A 316 -9.49 0.08 -21.79
N VAL A 317 -8.48 -0.57 -21.20
CA VAL A 317 -7.45 -1.32 -21.93
C VAL A 317 -7.42 -2.79 -21.50
N ASP A 318 -7.49 -3.73 -22.45
CA ASP A 318 -7.35 -5.17 -22.20
C ASP A 318 -6.28 -5.78 -23.13
N LEU A 319 -5.69 -6.91 -22.74
CA LEU A 319 -4.64 -7.58 -23.50
C LEU A 319 -5.13 -8.22 -24.81
N THR A 320 -6.44 -8.51 -24.95
CA THR A 320 -6.94 -9.31 -26.09
C THR A 320 -8.23 -8.79 -26.73
N HIS A 321 -8.28 -8.88 -28.06
CA HIS A 321 -9.50 -8.65 -28.86
C HIS A 321 -10.64 -9.62 -28.50
N LYS A 322 -10.34 -10.76 -27.88
CA LYS A 322 -11.34 -11.74 -27.40
C LYS A 322 -11.90 -11.38 -26.02
N SER A 323 -11.60 -10.21 -25.47
CA SER A 323 -12.06 -9.78 -24.15
C SER A 323 -13.58 -9.62 -24.09
N LYS A 324 -14.24 -10.48 -23.31
CA LYS A 324 -15.68 -10.37 -23.02
C LYS A 324 -16.01 -9.04 -22.34
N ILE A 325 -15.15 -8.55 -21.42
CA ILE A 325 -15.40 -7.31 -20.70
C ILE A 325 -15.28 -6.08 -21.61
N LEU A 326 -14.32 -6.03 -22.55
CA LEU A 326 -14.30 -4.96 -23.55
C LEU A 326 -15.54 -4.98 -24.46
N SER A 327 -15.98 -6.17 -24.89
CA SER A 327 -17.18 -6.30 -25.73
C SER A 327 -18.44 -5.78 -25.03
N LEU A 328 -18.65 -6.18 -23.78
CA LEU A 328 -19.78 -5.72 -22.97
C LEU A 328 -19.73 -4.21 -22.69
N VAL A 329 -18.56 -3.67 -22.35
CA VAL A 329 -18.39 -2.22 -22.11
C VAL A 329 -18.61 -1.41 -23.40
N LYS A 330 -18.18 -1.91 -24.56
CA LYS A 330 -18.48 -1.30 -25.87
C LYS A 330 -19.98 -1.22 -26.13
N SER A 331 -20.71 -2.32 -25.97
CA SER A 331 -22.18 -2.36 -26.18
C SER A 331 -22.89 -1.38 -25.25
N LYS A 332 -22.64 -1.49 -23.94
CA LYS A 332 -23.31 -0.68 -22.93
C LYS A 332 -22.96 0.82 -23.00
N ALA A 333 -21.76 1.17 -23.46
CA ALA A 333 -21.40 2.56 -23.73
C ALA A 333 -22.15 3.14 -24.94
N ALA A 334 -22.34 2.34 -26.00
CA ALA A 334 -23.15 2.73 -27.15
C ALA A 334 -24.64 2.86 -26.79
N GLU A 335 -25.19 1.93 -26.02
CA GLU A 335 -26.57 1.98 -25.49
C GLU A 335 -26.83 3.25 -24.66
N LYS A 336 -25.83 3.73 -23.90
CA LYS A 336 -25.90 4.99 -23.15
C LYS A 336 -25.47 6.24 -23.94
N ASN A 337 -25.23 6.13 -25.24
CA ASN A 337 -24.79 7.24 -26.11
C ASN A 337 -23.56 7.99 -25.57
N ILE A 338 -22.60 7.27 -24.99
CA ILE A 338 -21.36 7.89 -24.49
C ILE A 338 -20.51 8.33 -25.68
N ASP A 339 -20.06 9.59 -25.66
CA ASP A 339 -19.20 10.17 -26.70
C ASP A 339 -17.90 9.36 -26.84
N THR A 340 -17.69 8.80 -28.03
CA THR A 340 -16.53 7.97 -28.38
C THR A 340 -15.21 8.75 -28.40
N GLN A 341 -15.26 10.08 -28.49
CA GLN A 341 -14.08 10.95 -28.33
C GLN A 341 -13.69 11.11 -26.86
N LYS A 342 -14.64 11.03 -25.93
CA LYS A 342 -14.40 11.09 -24.48
C LYS A 342 -14.13 9.74 -23.83
N PHE A 343 -14.77 8.67 -24.30
CA PHE A 343 -14.52 7.32 -23.81
C PHE A 343 -14.47 6.29 -24.92
N PHE A 344 -13.41 5.48 -24.91
CA PHE A 344 -13.27 4.35 -25.81
C PHE A 344 -12.54 3.17 -25.13
N THR A 345 -12.38 2.09 -25.88
CA THR A 345 -11.73 0.86 -25.44
C THR A 345 -10.57 0.55 -26.38
N HIS A 346 -9.49 0.00 -25.84
CA HIS A 346 -8.27 -0.31 -26.60
C HIS A 346 -7.77 -1.72 -26.25
N VAL A 347 -7.08 -2.35 -27.20
CA VAL A 347 -6.47 -3.68 -27.00
C VAL A 347 -4.95 -3.53 -27.05
N GLY A 348 -4.28 -3.92 -25.96
CA GLY A 348 -2.84 -3.85 -25.83
C GLY A 348 -2.37 -4.04 -24.38
N ASP A 349 -1.05 -4.19 -24.20
CA ASP A 349 -0.43 -4.10 -22.87
C ASP A 349 -0.45 -2.62 -22.43
N ILE A 350 -1.22 -2.33 -21.38
CA ILE A 350 -1.37 -0.97 -20.83
C ILE A 350 0.00 -0.34 -20.43
N THR A 351 1.00 -1.16 -20.11
CA THR A 351 2.34 -0.70 -19.74
C THR A 351 3.22 -0.37 -20.96
N ARG A 352 2.79 -0.73 -22.17
CA ARG A 352 3.56 -0.60 -23.42
C ARG A 352 2.87 0.19 -24.53
N LEU A 353 1.65 0.70 -24.31
CA LEU A 353 0.83 1.37 -25.33
C LEU A 353 1.62 2.36 -26.20
N TYR A 354 2.39 3.26 -25.58
CA TYR A 354 3.21 4.23 -26.30
C TYR A 354 4.47 3.63 -26.93
N SER A 355 5.16 2.70 -26.24
CA SER A 355 6.43 2.13 -26.71
C SER A 355 6.28 1.16 -27.90
N THR A 356 5.06 0.68 -28.18
CA THR A 356 4.75 -0.14 -29.36
C THR A 356 4.11 0.67 -30.50
N GLY A 357 4.18 2.01 -30.48
CA GLY A 357 3.54 2.87 -31.48
C GLY A 357 2.01 2.88 -31.42
N GLY A 358 1.44 2.49 -30.28
CA GLY A 358 0.00 2.55 -30.01
C GLY A 358 -0.40 3.86 -29.31
N LEU A 359 -1.44 3.79 -28.47
CA LEU A 359 -2.08 4.97 -27.91
C LEU A 359 -1.19 5.73 -26.91
N ARG A 360 -0.96 7.03 -27.17
CA ARG A 360 -0.31 7.94 -26.24
C ARG A 360 -1.25 8.28 -25.07
N CYS A 361 -0.85 7.87 -23.87
CA CYS A 361 -1.61 8.10 -22.63
C CYS A 361 -0.78 8.95 -21.65
N ASN A 362 -1.37 10.02 -21.12
CA ASN A 362 -0.72 10.92 -20.17
C ASN A 362 -0.73 10.36 -18.75
N VAL A 363 -1.72 9.52 -18.42
CA VAL A 363 -1.90 8.89 -17.11
C VAL A 363 -2.28 7.42 -17.30
N ILE A 364 -1.69 6.53 -16.50
CA ILE A 364 -2.11 5.13 -16.38
C ILE A 364 -2.59 4.90 -14.95
N ALA A 365 -3.86 4.53 -14.79
CA ALA A 365 -4.43 4.13 -13.51
C ALA A 365 -3.97 2.71 -13.16
N ASN A 366 -3.30 2.56 -12.00
CA ASN A 366 -2.83 1.26 -11.54
C ASN A 366 -3.91 0.58 -10.65
N ALA A 367 -4.54 -0.47 -11.17
CA ALA A 367 -5.56 -1.24 -10.46
C ALA A 367 -5.01 -2.15 -9.34
N ALA A 368 -3.69 -2.32 -9.20
CA ALA A 368 -3.08 -3.21 -8.21
C ALA A 368 -2.99 -2.65 -6.77
N ASN A 369 -3.83 -1.66 -6.41
CA ASN A 369 -3.73 -0.89 -5.16
C ASN A 369 -5.11 -0.56 -4.54
N TRP A 370 -6.12 -1.40 -4.76
CA TRP A 370 -7.45 -1.30 -4.15
C TRP A 370 -7.68 -2.49 -3.21
#